data_AF-A0A1M6B8A3-F1
#
_entry.id   AF-A0A1M6B8A3-F1
#
_cell.length_a   1.000
_cell.length_b   1.000
_cell.length_c   1.000
_cell.angle_alpha   90.00
_cell.angle_beta   90.00
_cell.angle_gamma   90.00
#
_symmetry.space_group_name_H-M   'P 1'
#
loop_
_entity.id
_entity.type
_entity.pdbx_description
1 polymer ?
#
loop_
_entity_poly.entity_id
_entity_poly.type
_entity_poly.pdbx_seq_one_letter_code
_entity_poly.pdbx_strand_id
1 'polypeptide(L)'
;MLTPFALLLSAAFIIWFHKPRFSSKTLIVFGLIYVVSFVAEAIGVNTGLLFGDYIYGKGLGPKIFETPLMIGLNWLMLVYCTTVISDQLFQKEIIRLIAGPLMMVGYDLVMEQVAPGLDMWSWNGGTIPLQNYLAWFGFAFLFHLLIRKTKVSFTNALAAPVFIIQFLFFVILVLFFRLS
;
A
#
# COMPACT_ATOMS: atom_id res chain seq x y z
N MET A 1 13.27 10.14 -9.55
CA MET A 1 14.11 9.62 -8.44
C MET A 1 13.69 10.12 -7.04
N LEU A 2 12.57 10.85 -6.88
CA LEU A 2 12.11 11.35 -5.57
C LEU A 2 11.09 10.42 -4.87
N THR A 3 10.39 9.57 -5.62
CA THR A 3 9.31 8.69 -5.11
C THR A 3 9.77 7.73 -4.00
N PRO A 4 10.91 7.03 -4.10
CA PRO A 4 11.38 6.15 -3.04
C PRO A 4 11.72 6.91 -1.76
N PHE A 5 12.30 8.11 -1.92
CA PHE A 5 12.64 8.97 -0.79
C PHE A 5 11.39 9.47 -0.06
N ALA A 6 10.36 9.89 -0.81
CA ALA A 6 9.08 10.29 -0.22
C ALA A 6 8.44 9.14 0.57
N LEU A 7 8.43 7.92 0.02
CA LEU A 7 7.91 6.73 0.71
C LEU A 7 8.72 6.40 1.98
N LEU A 8 10.06 6.43 1.90
CA LEU A 8 10.93 6.20 3.06
C LEU A 8 10.71 7.25 4.15
N LEU A 9 10.58 8.52 3.77
CA LEU A 9 10.33 9.62 4.70
C LEU A 9 8.96 9.46 5.38
N SER A 10 7.91 9.16 4.61
CA SER A 10 6.58 8.87 5.15
C SER A 10 6.61 7.67 6.10
N ALA A 11 7.27 6.58 5.73
CA ALA A 11 7.44 5.41 6.60
C ALA A 11 8.19 5.77 7.89
N ALA A 12 9.25 6.58 7.81
CA ALA A 12 9.99 7.03 8.98
C ALA A 12 9.12 7.86 9.93
N PHE A 13 8.30 8.78 9.41
CA PHE A 13 7.33 9.53 10.23
C PHE A 13 6.28 8.61 10.88
N ILE A 14 5.75 7.64 10.14
CA ILE A 14 4.80 6.67 10.70
C ILE A 14 5.45 5.86 11.83
N ILE A 15 6.69 5.40 11.65
CA ILE A 15 7.43 4.66 12.68
C ILE A 15 7.69 5.54 13.90
N TRP A 16 8.10 6.80 13.70
CA TRP A 16 8.41 7.74 14.79
C TRP A 16 7.21 8.06 15.68
N PHE A 17 6.02 8.20 15.07
CA PHE A 17 4.78 8.53 15.78
C PHE A 17 3.97 7.30 16.21
N HIS A 18 4.52 6.09 16.04
CA HIS A 18 3.89 4.85 16.47
C HIS A 18 3.72 4.80 17.99
N LYS A 19 2.50 4.48 18.45
CA LYS A 19 2.20 4.26 19.87
C LYS A 19 1.30 3.02 20.04
N PRO A 20 1.48 2.21 21.11
CA PRO A 20 2.60 2.24 22.07
C PRO A 20 3.93 1.83 21.41
N ARG A 21 5.03 1.71 22.18
CA ARG A 21 6.30 1.20 21.61
C ARG A 21 6.09 -0.17 20.97
N PHE A 22 6.86 -0.44 19.91
CA PHE A 22 6.82 -1.71 19.20
C PHE A 22 7.02 -2.89 20.14
N SER A 23 6.04 -3.78 20.18
CA SER A 23 6.19 -5.10 20.80
C SER A 23 6.80 -6.08 19.79
N SER A 24 7.43 -7.16 20.26
CA SER A 24 7.93 -8.23 19.37
C SER A 24 6.82 -8.77 18.47
N LYS A 25 5.60 -8.87 19.00
CA LYS A 25 4.41 -9.29 18.24
C LYS A 25 4.07 -8.31 17.12
N THR A 26 4.11 -7.01 17.39
CA THR A 26 3.90 -5.96 16.38
C THR A 26 4.94 -6.07 15.27
N LEU A 27 6.22 -6.23 15.63
CA LEU A 27 7.31 -6.36 14.66
C LEU A 27 7.16 -7.61 13.79
N ILE A 28 6.79 -8.75 14.38
CA ILE A 28 6.54 -9.99 13.64
C ILE A 28 5.38 -9.82 12.65
N VAL A 29 4.26 -9.23 13.09
CA VAL A 29 3.09 -9.03 12.21
C VAL A 29 3.41 -8.07 11.08
N PHE A 30 4.11 -6.96 11.35
CA PHE A 30 4.49 -5.99 10.32
C PHE A 30 5.53 -6.57 9.35
N GLY A 31 6.51 -7.31 9.86
CA GLY A 31 7.46 -8.06 9.03
C GLY A 31 6.77 -9.09 8.15
N LEU A 32 5.78 -9.81 8.68
CA LEU A 32 5.00 -10.76 7.90
C LEU A 32 4.21 -10.07 6.78
N ILE A 33 3.54 -8.95 7.07
CA ILE A 33 2.82 -8.17 6.04
C ILE A 33 3.79 -7.71 4.95
N TYR A 34 4.94 -7.17 5.31
CA TYR A 34 5.97 -6.73 4.36
C TYR A 34 6.46 -7.87 3.46
N VAL A 35 6.83 -9.01 4.07
CA VAL A 35 7.37 -10.16 3.32
C VAL A 35 6.31 -10.78 2.44
N VAL A 36 5.09 -11.00 2.96
CA VAL A 36 4.01 -11.64 2.20
C VAL A 36 3.56 -10.75 1.05
N SER A 37 3.43 -9.43 1.25
CA SER A 37 3.07 -8.52 0.16
C SER A 37 4.17 -8.45 -0.90
N PHE A 38 5.45 -8.38 -0.50
CA PHE A 38 6.56 -8.41 -1.45
C PHE A 38 6.60 -9.70 -2.26
N VAL A 39 6.43 -10.86 -1.61
CA VAL A 39 6.41 -12.16 -2.29
C VAL A 39 5.20 -12.28 -3.21
N ALA A 40 4.03 -11.79 -2.80
CA ALA A 40 2.85 -11.76 -3.65
C ALA A 40 3.10 -10.91 -4.91
N GLU A 41 3.69 -9.72 -4.76
CA GLU A 41 4.07 -8.87 -5.89
C GLU A 41 5.13 -9.53 -6.79
N ALA A 42 6.12 -10.21 -6.21
CA ALA A 42 7.12 -10.96 -6.97
C ALA A 42 6.50 -12.10 -7.79
N ILE A 43 5.59 -12.87 -7.19
CA ILE A 43 4.84 -13.89 -7.91
C ILE A 43 3.97 -13.22 -9.00
N GLY A 44 3.32 -12.10 -8.68
CA GLY A 44 2.47 -11.34 -9.59
C GLY A 44 3.21 -10.90 -10.84
N VAL A 45 4.33 -10.20 -10.71
CA VAL A 45 5.14 -9.71 -11.84
C VAL A 45 5.72 -10.85 -12.67
N ASN A 46 6.20 -11.92 -12.04
CA ASN A 46 6.87 -13.00 -12.78
C ASN A 46 5.88 -13.96 -13.45
N THR A 47 4.64 -14.05 -12.98
CA THR A 47 3.66 -15.03 -13.49
C THR A 47 2.46 -14.39 -14.19
N GLY A 48 2.16 -13.12 -13.92
CA GLY A 48 0.94 -12.45 -14.33
C GLY A 48 -0.33 -12.95 -13.62
N LEU A 49 -0.24 -13.95 -12.74
CA LEU A 49 -1.41 -14.68 -12.23
C LEU A 49 -2.14 -14.00 -11.08
N LEU A 50 -1.52 -13.06 -10.37
CA LEU A 50 -2.14 -12.42 -9.20
C LEU A 50 -2.81 -11.10 -9.55
N PHE A 51 -2.06 -10.18 -10.15
CA PHE A 51 -2.52 -8.82 -10.45
C PHE A 51 -2.79 -8.59 -11.95
N GLY A 52 -2.23 -9.45 -12.82
CA GLY A 52 -2.18 -9.28 -14.27
C GLY A 52 -0.76 -9.06 -14.77
N ASP A 53 -0.61 -8.73 -16.05
CA ASP A 53 0.71 -8.56 -16.70
C ASP A 53 1.15 -7.09 -16.67
N TYR A 54 2.14 -6.79 -15.82
CA TYR A 54 2.74 -5.47 -15.62
C TYR A 54 4.23 -5.60 -15.30
N ILE A 55 4.98 -4.54 -15.59
CA ILE A 55 6.43 -4.49 -15.38
C ILE A 55 6.74 -3.27 -14.52
N TYR A 56 7.53 -3.44 -13.46
CA TYR A 56 8.04 -2.33 -12.68
C TYR A 56 9.08 -1.52 -13.46
N GLY A 57 9.06 -0.20 -13.32
CA GLY A 57 10.11 0.71 -13.81
C GLY A 57 11.26 0.87 -12.81
N LYS A 58 12.04 1.94 -12.92
CA LYS A 58 13.14 2.26 -11.99
C LYS A 58 12.72 3.23 -10.89
N GLY A 59 11.50 3.77 -10.96
CA GLY A 59 10.96 4.80 -10.08
C GLY A 59 10.82 4.40 -8.61
N LEU A 60 10.77 3.10 -8.30
CA LEU A 60 10.65 2.57 -6.93
C LEU A 60 11.97 2.08 -6.31
N GLY A 61 13.11 2.32 -6.98
CA GLY A 61 14.43 1.95 -6.45
C GLY A 61 14.83 0.50 -6.75
N PRO A 62 15.72 -0.10 -5.94
CA PRO A 62 16.29 -1.41 -6.22
C PRO A 62 15.25 -2.54 -6.24
N LYS A 63 15.45 -3.48 -7.17
CA LYS A 63 14.58 -4.64 -7.38
C LYS A 63 15.24 -5.93 -6.96
N ILE A 64 14.44 -6.88 -6.51
CA ILE A 64 14.79 -8.29 -6.38
C ILE A 64 13.69 -9.08 -7.09
N PHE A 65 14.04 -10.05 -7.95
CA PHE A 65 13.09 -10.79 -8.79
C PHE A 65 12.17 -9.89 -9.63
N GLU A 66 12.72 -8.82 -10.23
CA GLU A 66 11.97 -7.78 -10.96
C GLU A 66 10.98 -6.96 -10.12
N THR A 67 10.97 -7.14 -8.80
CA THR A 67 10.05 -6.46 -7.87
C THR A 67 10.80 -5.49 -6.96
N PRO A 68 10.41 -4.21 -6.91
CA PRO A 68 11.03 -3.22 -6.03
C PRO A 68 10.81 -3.54 -4.55
N LEU A 69 11.87 -3.49 -3.74
CA LEU A 69 11.75 -3.70 -2.28
C LEU A 69 10.80 -2.70 -1.59
N MET A 70 10.65 -1.52 -2.20
CA MET A 70 9.78 -0.46 -1.74
C MET A 70 8.30 -0.81 -1.83
N ILE A 71 7.89 -1.76 -2.68
CA ILE A 71 6.47 -2.09 -2.80
C ILE A 71 5.94 -2.76 -1.53
N GLY A 72 6.72 -3.66 -0.91
CA GLY A 72 6.35 -4.28 0.35
C GLY A 72 6.20 -3.26 1.48
N LEU A 73 7.04 -2.21 1.47
CA LEU A 73 6.96 -1.12 2.43
C LEU A 73 5.72 -0.25 2.18
N ASN A 74 5.40 0.03 0.91
CA ASN A 74 4.19 0.76 0.53
C ASN A 74 2.94 0.01 1.01
N TRP A 75 2.87 -1.30 0.76
CA TRP A 75 1.81 -2.17 1.28
C TRP A 75 1.66 -2.07 2.80
N LEU A 76 2.76 -2.24 3.54
CA LEU A 76 2.75 -2.16 5.00
C LEU A 76 2.28 -0.78 5.48
N MET A 77 2.78 0.30 4.88
CA MET A 77 2.41 1.67 5.22
C MET A 77 0.91 1.92 4.98
N LEU A 78 0.38 1.49 3.84
CA LEU A 78 -1.04 1.64 3.52
C LEU A 78 -1.90 0.85 4.50
N VAL A 79 -1.61 -0.45 4.74
CA VAL A 79 -2.33 -1.27 5.73
C VAL A 79 -2.30 -0.62 7.11
N TYR A 80 -1.15 -0.10 7.53
CA TYR A 80 -1.00 0.59 8.81
C TYR A 80 -1.92 1.82 8.88
N CYS A 81 -1.84 2.70 7.89
CA CYS A 81 -2.61 3.94 7.86
C CYS A 81 -4.11 3.67 7.80
N THR A 82 -4.55 2.78 6.92
CA THR A 82 -5.97 2.43 6.77
C THR A 82 -6.51 1.67 7.97
N THR A 83 -5.68 0.90 8.69
CA THR A 83 -6.07 0.31 9.98
C THR A 83 -6.40 1.41 10.98
N VAL A 84 -5.47 2.37 11.18
CA VAL A 84 -5.66 3.48 12.13
C VAL A 84 -6.88 4.35 11.76
N ILE A 85 -7.02 4.71 10.47
CA ILE A 85 -8.15 5.49 9.98
C ILE A 85 -9.47 4.74 10.21
N SER A 86 -9.51 3.44 9.86
CA SER A 86 -10.73 2.63 10.05
C SER A 86 -11.13 2.54 11.53
N ASP A 87 -10.15 2.42 12.44
CA ASP A 87 -10.38 2.37 13.88
C ASP A 87 -10.94 3.67 14.44
N GLN A 88 -10.53 4.81 13.88
CA GLN A 88 -11.01 6.13 14.26
C GLN A 88 -12.41 6.42 13.72
N LEU A 89 -12.70 6.02 12.48
CA LEU A 89 -13.96 6.37 11.80
C LEU A 89 -15.14 5.46 12.16
N PHE A 90 -14.89 4.19 12.43
CA PHE A 90 -15.95 3.20 12.61
C PHE A 90 -15.88 2.55 13.99
N GLN A 91 -17.02 2.15 14.54
CA GLN A 91 -17.10 1.45 15.84
C GLN A 91 -17.22 -0.08 15.66
N LYS A 92 -17.95 -0.54 14.64
CA LYS A 92 -18.20 -1.97 14.40
C LYS A 92 -16.99 -2.62 13.74
N GLU A 93 -16.49 -3.72 14.33
CA GLU A 93 -15.30 -4.44 13.85
C GLU A 93 -15.43 -4.90 12.38
N ILE A 94 -16.62 -5.39 12.00
CA ILE A 94 -16.87 -5.81 10.62
C ILE A 94 -16.74 -4.66 9.61
N ILE A 95 -17.15 -3.45 9.99
CA ILE A 95 -17.04 -2.27 9.12
C ILE A 95 -15.57 -1.87 9.01
N ARG A 96 -14.81 -1.89 10.12
CA ARG A 96 -13.38 -1.60 10.12
C ARG A 96 -12.60 -2.55 9.22
N LEU A 97 -12.95 -3.85 9.26
CA LEU A 97 -12.32 -4.90 8.48
C LEU A 97 -12.51 -4.74 6.97
N ILE A 98 -13.61 -4.14 6.54
CA ILE A 98 -13.94 -3.90 5.13
C ILE A 98 -13.47 -2.51 4.67
N ALA A 99 -13.63 -1.49 5.51
CA ALA A 99 -13.30 -0.11 5.18
C ALA A 99 -11.80 0.08 4.89
N GLY A 100 -10.93 -0.54 5.69
CA GLY A 100 -9.48 -0.51 5.48
C GLY A 100 -9.06 -0.94 4.06
N PRO A 101 -9.41 -2.17 3.65
CA PRO A 101 -9.18 -2.66 2.29
C PRO A 101 -9.80 -1.80 1.19
N LEU A 102 -11.03 -1.29 1.38
CA LEU A 102 -11.66 -0.40 0.40
C LEU A 102 -10.89 0.92 0.23
N MET A 103 -10.36 1.49 1.32
CA MET A 103 -9.50 2.68 1.24
C MET A 103 -8.22 2.39 0.46
N MET A 104 -7.63 1.20 0.62
CA MET A 104 -6.44 0.79 -0.15
C MET A 104 -6.76 0.65 -1.65
N VAL A 105 -7.87 0.01 -2.02
CA VAL A 105 -8.28 -0.10 -3.43
C VAL A 105 -8.60 1.27 -4.02
N GLY A 106 -9.25 2.16 -3.25
CA GLY A 106 -9.50 3.54 -3.69
C GLY A 106 -8.21 4.33 -3.92
N TYR A 107 -7.20 4.11 -3.08
CA TYR A 107 -5.86 4.67 -3.27
C TYR A 107 -5.17 4.11 -4.52
N ASP A 108 -5.24 2.79 -4.71
CA ASP A 108 -4.66 2.09 -5.85
C ASP A 108 -5.24 2.60 -7.18
N LEU A 109 -6.57 2.75 -7.28
CA LEU A 109 -7.24 3.31 -8.46
C LEU A 109 -6.66 4.65 -8.94
N VAL A 110 -6.24 5.51 -8.02
CA VAL A 110 -5.61 6.80 -8.35
C VAL A 110 -4.14 6.62 -8.70
N MET A 111 -3.43 5.79 -7.93
CA MET A 111 -2.01 5.50 -8.11
C MET A 111 -1.73 4.85 -9.47
N GLU A 112 -2.60 3.95 -9.93
CA GLU A 112 -2.51 3.29 -11.23
C GLU A 112 -2.49 4.28 -12.41
N GLN A 113 -3.15 5.43 -12.28
CA GLN A 113 -3.22 6.45 -13.35
C GLN A 113 -1.90 7.22 -13.52
N VAL A 114 -1.09 7.30 -12.46
CA VAL A 114 0.17 8.07 -12.44
C VAL A 114 1.40 7.18 -12.50
N ALA A 115 1.26 5.89 -12.19
CA ALA A 115 2.37 4.95 -12.11
C ALA A 115 3.24 4.89 -13.38
N PRO A 116 2.70 4.89 -14.62
CA PRO A 116 3.53 4.93 -15.82
C PRO A 116 4.31 6.24 -15.95
N GLY A 117 3.68 7.38 -15.65
CA GLY A 117 4.31 8.71 -15.74
C GLY A 117 5.41 8.94 -14.68
N LEU A 118 5.36 8.20 -13.58
CA LEU A 118 6.37 8.22 -12.52
C LEU A 118 7.42 7.11 -12.64
N ASP A 119 7.41 6.33 -13.74
CA ASP A 119 8.27 5.16 -13.95
C ASP A 119 8.16 4.14 -12.79
N MET A 120 6.97 4.01 -12.20
CA MET A 120 6.73 3.06 -11.11
C MET A 120 6.43 1.68 -11.69
N TRP A 121 5.36 1.53 -12.48
CA TRP A 121 5.06 0.35 -13.28
C TRP A 121 4.22 0.71 -14.49
N SER A 122 4.16 -0.19 -15.46
CA SER A 122 3.32 -0.10 -16.65
C SER A 122 2.66 -1.43 -16.96
N TRP A 123 1.42 -1.38 -17.40
CA TRP A 123 0.62 -2.56 -17.77
C TRP A 123 0.89 -2.96 -19.23
N ASN A 124 1.04 -4.26 -19.46
CA ASN A 124 1.14 -4.78 -20.82
C ASN A 124 -0.22 -4.60 -21.53
N GLY A 125 -0.21 -3.97 -22.70
CA GLY A 125 -1.44 -3.59 -23.42
C GLY A 125 -2.17 -2.35 -22.88
N GLY A 126 -1.64 -1.68 -21.84
CA GLY A 126 -2.16 -0.40 -21.33
C GLY A 126 -3.50 -0.44 -20.59
N THR A 127 -4.08 -1.63 -20.40
CA THR A 127 -5.35 -1.82 -19.67
C THR A 127 -5.10 -2.44 -18.32
N ILE A 128 -5.63 -1.83 -17.26
CA ILE A 128 -5.53 -2.35 -15.89
C ILE A 128 -6.62 -3.43 -15.69
N PRO A 129 -6.28 -4.69 -15.41
CA PRO A 129 -7.27 -5.75 -15.23
C PRO A 129 -8.09 -5.55 -13.95
N LEU A 130 -9.38 -5.90 -13.98
CA LEU A 130 -10.21 -5.93 -12.77
C LEU A 130 -9.63 -6.84 -11.69
N GLN A 131 -8.92 -7.89 -12.12
CA GLN A 131 -8.21 -8.81 -11.25
C GLN A 131 -7.22 -8.11 -10.31
N ASN A 132 -6.54 -7.04 -10.75
CA ASN A 132 -5.64 -6.26 -9.92
C ASN A 132 -6.36 -5.74 -8.66
N TYR A 133 -7.49 -5.07 -8.85
CA TYR A 133 -8.24 -4.48 -7.75
C TYR A 133 -8.84 -5.54 -6.81
N LEU A 134 -9.26 -6.69 -7.35
CA LEU A 134 -9.74 -7.82 -6.54
C LEU A 134 -8.62 -8.45 -5.71
N ALA A 135 -7.43 -8.62 -6.31
CA ALA A 135 -6.25 -9.10 -5.60
C ALA A 135 -5.82 -8.10 -4.52
N TRP A 136 -5.81 -6.80 -4.84
CA TRP A 136 -5.51 -5.74 -3.89
C TRP A 136 -6.45 -5.77 -2.68
N PHE A 137 -7.76 -5.87 -2.94
CA PHE A 137 -8.76 -6.02 -1.89
C PHE A 137 -8.53 -7.28 -1.06
N GLY A 138 -8.30 -8.42 -1.71
CA GLY A 138 -8.09 -9.71 -1.05
C GLY A 138 -6.89 -9.69 -0.10
N PHE A 139 -5.72 -9.26 -0.58
CA PHE A 139 -4.53 -9.15 0.26
C PHE A 139 -4.71 -8.11 1.38
N ALA A 140 -5.25 -6.94 1.06
CA ALA A 140 -5.52 -5.92 2.07
C ALA A 140 -6.48 -6.43 3.16
N PHE A 141 -7.53 -7.16 2.79
CA PHE A 141 -8.46 -7.79 3.73
C PHE A 141 -7.76 -8.81 4.62
N LEU A 142 -6.92 -9.68 4.05
CA LEU A 142 -6.14 -10.66 4.81
C LEU A 142 -5.18 -9.98 5.80
N PHE A 143 -4.54 -8.88 5.42
CA PHE A 143 -3.64 -8.14 6.31
C PHE A 143 -4.38 -7.43 7.44
N HIS A 144 -5.53 -6.80 7.16
CA HIS A 144 -6.38 -6.22 8.21
C HIS A 144 -6.92 -7.31 9.13
N LEU A 145 -7.35 -8.45 8.58
CA LEU A 145 -7.78 -9.61 9.37
C LEU A 145 -6.66 -10.14 10.27
N LEU A 146 -5.44 -10.25 9.74
CA LEU A 146 -4.26 -10.66 10.49
C LEU A 146 -4.01 -9.73 11.69
N ILE A 147 -4.04 -8.40 11.49
CA ILE A 147 -3.87 -7.42 12.58
C ILE A 147 -4.94 -7.60 13.65
N ARG A 148 -6.21 -7.74 13.24
CA ARG A 148 -7.36 -7.95 14.14
C ARG A 148 -7.25 -9.26 14.92
N LYS A 149 -6.97 -10.38 14.24
CA LYS A 149 -6.85 -11.71 14.84
C LYS A 149 -5.68 -11.82 15.80
N THR A 150 -4.57 -11.18 15.45
CA THR A 150 -3.42 -11.08 16.34
C THR A 150 -3.64 -10.06 17.46
N LYS A 151 -4.73 -9.28 17.45
CA LYS A 151 -5.03 -8.25 18.47
C LYS A 151 -3.88 -7.25 18.63
N VAL A 152 -3.17 -6.98 17.55
CA VAL A 152 -2.14 -5.94 17.52
C VAL A 152 -2.88 -4.60 17.46
N SER A 153 -2.68 -3.78 18.48
CA SER A 153 -3.36 -2.49 18.64
C SER A 153 -2.33 -1.38 18.67
N PHE A 154 -2.54 -0.35 17.87
CA PHE A 154 -1.66 0.80 17.75
C PHE A 154 -2.45 2.04 17.32
N THR A 155 -1.90 3.20 17.63
CA THR A 155 -2.43 4.49 17.21
C THR A 155 -1.31 5.33 16.60
N ASN A 156 -1.68 6.27 15.75
CA ASN A 156 -0.75 7.20 15.14
C ASN A 156 -1.48 8.47 14.71
N ALA A 157 -1.05 9.63 15.22
CA ALA A 157 -1.66 10.91 14.88
C ALA A 157 -1.38 11.33 13.42
N LEU A 158 -0.31 10.83 12.81
CA LEU A 158 0.10 11.14 11.44
C LEU A 158 -0.42 10.14 10.39
N ALA A 159 -1.02 9.01 10.78
CA ALA A 159 -1.53 8.03 9.82
C ALA A 159 -2.54 8.63 8.85
N ALA A 160 -3.55 9.34 9.36
CA ALA A 160 -4.56 9.98 8.52
C ALA A 160 -3.97 11.12 7.67
N PRO A 161 -3.22 12.09 8.24
CA PRO A 161 -2.56 13.13 7.43
C PRO A 161 -1.65 12.59 6.32
N VAL A 162 -0.79 11.61 6.62
CA VAL A 162 0.14 11.04 5.63
C VAL A 162 -0.64 10.39 4.48
N PHE A 163 -1.65 9.57 4.79
CA PHE A 163 -2.47 8.93 3.78
C PHE A 163 -3.21 9.95 2.91
N ILE A 164 -3.84 10.96 3.52
CA ILE A 164 -4.60 11.99 2.80
C ILE A 164 -3.69 12.83 1.92
N ILE A 165 -2.53 13.28 2.43
CA ILE A 165 -1.58 14.09 1.66
C ILE A 165 -1.03 13.29 0.48
N GLN A 166 -0.66 12.03 0.67
CA GLN A 166 -0.20 11.17 -0.42
C GLN A 166 -1.30 10.94 -1.47
N PHE A 167 -2.52 10.65 -1.02
CA PHE A 167 -3.65 10.46 -1.92
C PHE A 167 -3.94 11.73 -2.73
N LEU A 168 -4.02 12.89 -2.08
CA LEU A 168 -4.22 14.18 -2.75
C LEU A 168 -3.07 14.52 -3.71
N PHE A 169 -1.82 14.21 -3.33
CA PHE A 169 -0.68 14.38 -4.22
C PHE A 169 -0.86 13.58 -5.52
N PHE A 170 -1.27 12.32 -5.43
CA PHE A 170 -1.53 11.53 -6.64
C PHE A 170 -2.74 12.02 -7.43
N VAL A 171 -3.82 12.46 -6.77
CA VAL A 171 -4.96 13.09 -7.46
C VAL A 171 -4.52 14.34 -8.24
N ILE A 172 -3.70 15.20 -7.64
CA ILE A 172 -3.16 16.40 -8.31
C ILE A 172 -2.30 16.01 -9.51
N LEU A 173 -1.46 14.96 -9.38
CA LEU A 173 -0.67 14.46 -10.50
C LEU A 173 -1.53 13.89 -11.63
N VAL A 174 -2.63 13.17 -11.32
CA VAL A 174 -3.60 12.71 -12.33
C VAL A 174 -4.16 13.90 -13.11
N LEU A 175 -4.58 14.96 -12.41
CA LEU A 175 -5.12 16.15 -13.05
C LEU A 175 -4.06 16.84 -13.92
N PHE A 176 -2.84 16.96 -13.42
CA PHE A 176 -1.73 17.55 -14.16
C PHE A 176 -1.43 16.77 -15.46
N PHE A 177 -1.28 15.45 -15.39
CA PHE A 177 -1.00 14.62 -16.57
C PHE A 177 -2.16 14.57 -17.58
N ARG A 178 -3.41 14.75 -17.14
CA ARG A 178 -4.56 14.84 -18.06
C ARG A 178 -4.68 16.18 -18.79
N LEU A 179 -4.10 17.24 -18.24
CA LEU A 179 -4.15 18.60 -18.78
C LEU A 179 -2.92 18.96 -19.62
N SER A 180 -1.87 18.12 -19.60
CA SER A 180 -0.61 18.29 -20.35
C SER A 180 -0.66 17.53 -21.67
#